data_AF-A0A1J0GCG8-F1
#
_entry.id   AF-A0A1J0GCG8-F1
#
_cell.length_a   1.000
_cell.length_b   1.000
_cell.length_c   1.000
_cell.angle_alpha   90.00
_cell.angle_beta   90.00
_cell.angle_gamma   90.00
#
_symmetry.space_group_name_H-M   'P 1'
#
loop_
_entity.id
_entity.type
_entity.pdbx_description
1 polymer ?
#
loop_
_entity_poly.entity_id
_entity_poly.type
_entity_poly.pdbx_seq_one_letter_code
_entity_poly.pdbx_strand_id
1 'polypeptide(L)'
;MYKMSKISNAEWEIMKIIWNNSEISSINIIKELKDKSEWKPATVKSLINRLLNKNIIGFNKLGYEYLYYPLVSEDDCIKLESFSFVNRVFNGSIKSMLLTFAQSDELSKLDIKDLKDILNQLIKRKCGED
;
A
#
# COMPACT_ATOMS: atom_id res chain seq x y z
N MET A 1 11.14 6.47 16.83
CA MET A 1 10.81 6.97 15.48
C MET A 1 10.90 5.78 14.52
N TYR A 2 9.78 5.13 14.20
CA TYR A 2 9.81 3.96 13.31
C TYR A 2 10.14 4.43 11.89
N LYS A 3 11.37 4.18 11.45
CA LYS A 3 11.67 4.14 10.01
C LYS A 3 10.93 2.92 9.48
N MET A 4 9.69 3.09 9.03
CA MET A 4 9.09 2.13 8.12
C MET A 4 9.98 2.11 6.88
N SER A 5 10.91 1.16 6.87
CA SER A 5 11.77 0.88 5.73
C SER A 5 10.85 0.63 4.56
N LYS A 6 10.93 1.47 3.51
CA LYS A 6 10.02 1.44 2.36
C LYS A 6 9.72 0.01 1.91
N ILE A 7 8.44 -0.32 1.85
CA ILE A 7 7.97 -1.52 1.17
C ILE A 7 8.23 -1.29 -0.31
N SER A 8 9.08 -2.11 -0.92
CA SER A 8 9.33 -2.05 -2.36
C SER A 8 8.10 -2.53 -3.14
N ASN A 9 7.98 -2.15 -4.41
CA ASN A 9 6.85 -2.56 -5.25
C ASN A 9 6.63 -4.10 -5.24
N ALA A 10 7.72 -4.88 -5.27
CA ALA A 10 7.62 -6.33 -5.22
C ALA A 10 7.13 -6.87 -3.86
N GLU A 11 7.56 -6.25 -2.76
CA GLU A 11 7.08 -6.58 -1.42
C GLU A 11 5.62 -6.15 -1.24
N TRP A 12 5.19 -5.07 -1.90
CA TRP A 12 3.82 -4.55 -1.85
C TRP A 12 2.82 -5.56 -2.42
N GLU A 13 3.18 -6.29 -3.49
CA GLU A 13 2.32 -7.34 -4.03
C GLU A 13 2.10 -8.50 -3.04
N ILE A 14 3.12 -8.82 -2.22
CA ILE A 14 2.96 -9.79 -1.13
C ILE A 14 2.10 -9.21 -0.02
N MET A 15 2.29 -7.94 0.34
CA MET A 15 1.48 -7.28 1.38
C MET A 15 0.01 -7.21 1.02
N LYS A 16 -0.34 -6.93 -0.25
CA LYS A 16 -1.74 -6.99 -0.73
C LYS A 16 -2.39 -8.35 -0.46
N ILE A 17 -1.64 -9.44 -0.60
CA ILE A 17 -2.15 -10.78 -0.31
C ILE A 17 -2.30 -10.97 1.21
N ILE A 18 -1.29 -10.55 1.97
CA ILE A 18 -1.29 -10.68 3.43
C ILE A 18 -2.40 -9.83 4.08
N TRP A 19 -2.67 -8.61 3.60
CA TRP A 19 -3.74 -7.75 4.13
C TRP A 19 -5.14 -8.29 3.84
N ASN A 20 -5.32 -9.00 2.73
CA ASN A 20 -6.59 -9.63 2.35
C ASN A 20 -6.89 -10.93 3.12
N ASN A 21 -5.95 -11.40 3.97
CA ASN A 21 -6.07 -12.63 4.73
C ASN A 21 -5.80 -12.35 6.22
N SER A 22 -6.44 -13.07 7.14
CA SER A 22 -6.14 -12.94 8.58
C SER A 22 -4.76 -13.49 8.92
N GLU A 23 -4.45 -14.69 8.41
CA GLU A 23 -3.14 -15.34 8.44
C GLU A 23 -2.97 -16.18 7.17
N ILE A 24 -1.75 -16.27 6.62
CA ILE A 24 -1.52 -16.99 5.37
C ILE A 24 -0.14 -17.67 5.29
N SER A 25 -0.08 -18.88 4.73
CA SER A 25 1.17 -19.62 4.56
C SER A 25 1.96 -19.17 3.33
N SER A 26 3.28 -19.38 3.33
CA SER A 26 4.11 -19.09 2.14
C SER A 26 3.67 -19.84 0.88
N ILE A 27 3.12 -21.06 1.04
CA ILE A 27 2.62 -21.87 -0.08
C ILE A 27 1.41 -21.19 -0.72
N ASN A 28 0.49 -20.68 0.10
CA ASN A 28 -0.70 -19.98 -0.39
C ASN A 28 -0.35 -18.63 -1.02
N ILE A 29 0.59 -17.87 -0.43
CA ILE A 29 1.11 -16.64 -1.05
C ILE A 29 1.69 -16.94 -2.44
N ILE A 30 2.52 -17.98 -2.57
CA ILE A 30 3.10 -18.39 -3.86
C ILE A 30 2.00 -18.76 -4.85
N LYS A 31 0.95 -19.46 -4.39
CA LYS A 31 -0.17 -19.87 -5.25
C LYS A 31 -0.95 -18.66 -5.77
N GLU A 32 -1.29 -17.71 -4.92
CA GLU A 32 -1.99 -16.48 -5.33
C GLU A 32 -1.15 -15.59 -6.26
N LEU A 33 0.18 -15.62 -6.10
CA LEU A 33 1.09 -14.88 -6.97
C LEU A 33 1.33 -15.52 -8.34
N LYS A 34 1.07 -16.83 -8.51
CA LYS A 34 1.28 -17.49 -9.81
C LYS A 34 0.45 -16.88 -10.92
N ASP A 35 -0.75 -16.40 -10.60
CA ASP A 35 -1.66 -15.80 -11.57
C ASP A 35 -1.33 -14.32 -11.84
N LYS A 36 -0.46 -13.72 -11.01
CA LYS A 36 -0.13 -12.28 -11.04
C LYS A 36 1.33 -11.97 -11.35
N SER A 37 2.22 -12.96 -11.24
CA SER A 37 3.67 -12.78 -11.40
C SER A 37 4.37 -14.08 -11.82
N GLU A 38 5.51 -13.96 -12.50
CA GLU A 38 6.36 -15.11 -12.87
C GLU A 38 7.42 -15.45 -11.80
N TRP A 39 7.23 -15.00 -10.56
CA TRP A 39 8.23 -15.20 -9.51
C TRP A 39 8.36 -16.66 -9.11
N LYS A 40 9.60 -17.16 -9.13
CA LYS A 40 9.91 -18.48 -8.58
C LYS A 40 9.63 -18.50 -7.07
N PRO A 41 9.26 -19.66 -6.48
CA PRO A 41 9.03 -19.80 -5.04
C PRO A 41 10.16 -19.24 -4.15
N ALA A 42 11.41 -19.39 -4.57
CA ALA A 42 12.57 -18.85 -3.84
C ALA A 42 12.55 -17.32 -3.76
N THR A 43 12.12 -16.63 -4.81
CA THR A 43 11.97 -15.17 -4.84
C THR A 43 10.91 -14.71 -3.85
N VAL A 44 9.74 -15.35 -3.85
CA VAL A 44 8.66 -15.05 -2.91
C VAL A 44 9.13 -15.24 -1.46
N LYS A 45 9.81 -16.34 -1.15
CA LYS A 45 10.39 -16.57 0.18
C LYS A 45 11.41 -15.50 0.58
N SER A 46 12.25 -15.05 -0.36
CA SER A 46 13.21 -13.96 -0.10
C SER A 46 12.50 -12.64 0.22
N LEU A 47 11.43 -12.30 -0.51
CA LEU A 47 10.64 -11.11 -0.25
C LEU A 47 9.90 -11.18 1.10
N ILE A 48 9.31 -12.34 1.44
CA ILE A 48 8.73 -12.58 2.78
C ILE A 48 9.80 -12.38 3.86
N ASN A 49 11.00 -12.93 3.69
CA ASN A 49 12.09 -12.75 4.66
C ASN A 49 12.52 -11.29 4.81
N ARG A 50 12.52 -10.52 3.71
CA ARG A 50 12.77 -9.08 3.77
C ARG A 50 11.69 -8.33 4.55
N LEU A 51 10.42 -8.67 4.36
CA LEU A 51 9.30 -8.09 5.11
C LEU A 51 9.39 -8.41 6.61
N LEU A 52 9.77 -9.64 6.96
CA LEU A 52 10.06 -10.06 8.35
C LEU A 52 11.20 -9.23 8.95
N ASN A 53 12.33 -9.12 8.25
CA ASN A 53 13.48 -8.34 8.70
C ASN A 53 13.15 -6.85 8.89
N LYS A 54 12.16 -6.33 8.16
CA LYS A 54 11.65 -4.96 8.30
C LYS A 54 10.61 -4.82 9.43
N ASN A 55 10.22 -5.89 10.11
CA ASN A 55 9.12 -5.95 11.08
C ASN A 55 7.79 -5.43 10.52
N ILE A 56 7.51 -5.72 9.25
CA ILE A 56 6.28 -5.32 8.56
C ILE A 56 5.22 -6.43 8.66
N ILE A 57 5.69 -7.67 8.76
CA ILE A 57 4.85 -8.86 8.98
C ILE A 57 5.42 -9.65 10.15
N GLY A 58 4.54 -10.40 10.82
CA GLY A 58 4.88 -11.38 11.84
C GLY A 58 4.62 -12.79 11.31
N PHE A 59 4.94 -13.79 12.12
CA PHE A 59 4.55 -15.17 11.84
C PHE A 59 4.14 -15.92 13.11
N ASN A 60 3.23 -16.86 12.95
CA ASN A 60 2.88 -17.89 13.93
C ASN A 60 3.33 -19.24 13.40
N LYS A 61 3.85 -20.10 14.29
CA LYS A 61 4.22 -21.46 13.94
C LYS A 61 3.06 -22.40 14.24
N LEU A 62 2.50 -23.01 13.20
CA LEU A 62 1.43 -24.00 13.31
C LEU A 62 1.97 -25.37 12.86
N GLY A 63 2.43 -26.16 13.83
CA GLY A 63 3.09 -27.44 13.54
C GLY A 63 4.39 -27.27 12.74
N TYR A 64 4.37 -27.73 11.49
CA TYR A 64 5.49 -27.61 10.54
C TYR A 64 5.39 -26.40 9.60
N GLU A 65 4.29 -25.63 9.68
CA GLU A 65 4.05 -24.48 8.81
C GLU A 65 4.22 -23.16 9.54
N TYR A 66 4.56 -22.12 8.76
CA TYR A 66 4.58 -20.74 9.20
C TYR A 66 3.42 -19.99 8.55
N LEU A 67 2.60 -19.36 9.39
CA LEU A 67 1.50 -18.51 8.97
C LEU A 67 1.89 -17.05 9.22
N TYR A 68 1.87 -16.24 8.16
CA TYR A 68 2.27 -14.84 8.19
C TYR A 68 1.05 -13.94 8.36
N TYR A 69 1.22 -12.85 9.11
CA TYR A 69 0.18 -11.85 9.35
C TYR A 69 0.77 -10.43 9.32
N PRO A 70 -0.03 -9.41 8.98
CA PRO A 70 0.46 -8.04 8.90
C PRO A 70 0.69 -7.45 10.30
N LEU A 71 1.80 -6.73 10.49
CA LEU A 71 2.04 -5.90 11.69
C LEU A 71 1.71 -4.42 11.45
N VAL A 72 1.43 -4.06 10.21
CA VAL A 72 1.08 -2.70 9.76
C VAL A 72 -0.23 -2.73 9.00
N SER A 73 -1.04 -1.70 9.14
CA SER A 73 -2.29 -1.57 8.39
C SER A 73 -2.02 -1.15 6.94
N GLU A 74 -2.87 -1.59 6.02
CA GLU A 74 -2.81 -1.19 4.61
C GLU A 74 -2.99 0.33 4.49
N ASP A 75 -3.99 0.89 5.16
CA ASP A 75 -4.31 2.32 5.12
C ASP A 75 -3.15 3.21 5.58
N ASP A 76 -2.47 2.84 6.67
CA ASP A 76 -1.35 3.64 7.17
C ASP A 76 -0.14 3.54 6.23
N CYS A 77 0.11 2.36 5.66
CA CYS A 77 1.13 2.19 4.63
C CYS A 77 0.83 3.02 3.39
N ILE A 78 -0.41 3.00 2.87
CA ILE A 78 -0.83 3.79 1.72
C ILE A 78 -0.64 5.29 1.99
N LYS A 79 -1.09 5.77 3.16
CA LYS A 79 -0.94 7.18 3.54
C LYS A 79 0.53 7.60 3.56
N LEU A 80 1.39 6.82 4.23
CA LEU A 80 2.81 7.13 4.36
C LEU A 80 3.55 7.10 3.02
N GLU A 81 3.29 6.09 2.18
CA GLU A 81 3.91 6.02 0.86
C GLU A 81 3.41 7.14 -0.05
N SER A 82 2.12 7.49 0.02
CA SER A 82 1.52 8.62 -0.71
C SER A 82 2.19 9.94 -0.32
N PHE A 83 2.38 10.22 0.97
CA PHE A 83 3.11 11.40 1.43
C PHE A 83 4.58 11.37 0.98
N SER A 84 5.26 10.23 1.07
CA SER A 84 6.64 10.11 0.59
C SER A 84 6.74 10.34 -0.92
N PHE A 85 5.76 9.88 -1.69
CA PHE A 85 5.70 10.04 -3.14
C PHE A 85 5.49 11.51 -3.52
N VAL A 86 4.49 12.17 -2.93
CA VAL A 86 4.22 13.60 -3.15
C VAL A 86 5.44 14.45 -2.81
N ASN A 87 6.08 14.19 -1.67
CA ASN A 87 7.27 14.92 -1.26
C ASN A 87 8.45 14.73 -2.22
N ARG A 88 8.64 13.51 -2.75
CA ARG A 88 9.79 13.17 -3.62
C ARG A 88 9.59 13.59 -5.08
N VAL A 89 8.38 13.46 -5.61
CA VAL A 89 8.10 13.64 -7.06
C VAL A 89 7.49 15.00 -7.36
N PHE A 90 6.70 15.54 -6.43
CA PHE A 90 5.99 16.81 -6.60
C PHE A 90 6.46 17.89 -5.62
N ASN A 91 7.63 17.72 -5.01
CA ASN A 91 8.22 18.64 -4.04
C ASN A 91 7.25 19.04 -2.91
N GLY A 92 6.39 18.11 -2.49
CA GLY A 92 5.39 18.35 -1.43
C GLY A 92 4.09 19.00 -1.90
N SER A 93 3.97 19.32 -3.18
CA SER A 93 2.78 19.99 -3.74
C SER A 93 1.73 18.98 -4.21
N ILE A 94 0.74 18.71 -3.34
CA ILE A 94 -0.46 17.94 -3.73
C ILE A 94 -1.21 18.64 -4.88
N LYS A 95 -1.25 19.98 -4.87
CA LYS A 95 -1.86 20.77 -5.95
C LYS A 95 -1.22 20.46 -7.31
N SER A 96 0.11 20.38 -7.37
CA SER A 96 0.83 20.09 -8.60
C SER A 96 0.52 18.68 -9.09
N MET A 97 0.46 17.70 -8.20
CA MET A 97 0.07 16.33 -8.54
C MET A 97 -1.34 16.27 -9.16
N LEU A 98 -2.33 16.93 -8.54
CA LEU A 98 -3.70 16.97 -9.05
C LEU A 98 -3.80 17.67 -10.40
N LEU A 99 -3.04 18.75 -10.61
CA LEU A 99 -3.00 19.46 -11.90
C LEU A 99 -2.43 18.57 -13.01
N THR A 100 -1.37 17.81 -12.73
CA THR A 100 -0.78 16.88 -13.71
C THR A 100 -1.81 15.83 -14.14
N PHE A 101 -2.53 15.20 -13.20
CA PHE A 101 -3.56 14.21 -13.53
C PHE A 101 -4.78 14.82 -14.24
N ALA A 102 -5.16 16.05 -13.90
CA ALA A 102 -6.24 16.75 -14.58
C ALA A 102 -5.88 17.11 -16.04
N GLN A 103 -4.60 17.32 -16.33
CA GLN A 103 -4.12 17.66 -17.68
C GLN A 103 -3.86 16.43 -18.55
N SER A 104 -3.70 15.24 -17.97
CA SER A 104 -3.45 13.99 -18.70
C SER A 104 -4.72 13.26 -19.16
N ASP A 105 -5.91 13.84 -18.96
CA ASP A 105 -7.22 13.22 -19.23
C ASP A 105 -7.42 11.84 -18.56
N GLU A 106 -6.65 11.54 -17.51
CA GLU A 106 -6.76 10.28 -16.76
C GLU A 106 -7.95 10.26 -15.79
N LEU A 107 -8.61 11.40 -15.57
CA LEU A 107 -9.76 11.53 -14.68
C LEU A 107 -11.07 11.44 -15.46
N SER A 108 -11.89 10.44 -15.13
CA SER A 108 -13.23 10.32 -15.70
C SER A 108 -14.16 11.42 -15.16
N LYS A 109 -15.32 11.60 -15.81
CA LYS A 109 -16.36 12.52 -15.32
C LYS A 109 -16.84 12.17 -13.90
N LEU A 110 -16.82 10.89 -13.55
CA LEU A 110 -17.19 10.43 -12.21
C LEU A 110 -16.10 10.82 -11.20
N ASP A 111 -14.83 10.57 -11.51
CA ASP A 111 -13.70 10.95 -10.64
C ASP A 111 -13.70 12.47 -10.37
N ILE A 112 -13.93 13.28 -11.40
CA ILE A 112 -14.01 14.74 -11.25
C ILE A 112 -15.16 15.16 -10.33
N LYS A 113 -16.31 14.49 -10.43
CA LYS A 113 -17.47 14.77 -9.58
C LYS A 113 -17.16 14.39 -8.12
N ASP A 114 -16.66 13.19 -7.89
CA ASP A 114 -16.35 12.70 -6.55
C ASP A 114 -15.26 13.55 -5.89
N LEU A 115 -14.23 13.96 -6.64
CA LEU A 115 -13.21 14.89 -6.17
C LEU A 115 -13.79 16.26 -5.79
N LYS A 116 -14.72 16.81 -6.59
CA LYS A 116 -15.41 18.06 -6.25
C LYS A 116 -16.22 17.92 -4.96
N ASP A 117 -16.93 16.81 -4.79
CA ASP A 117 -17.74 16.57 -3.60
C ASP A 117 -16.86 16.45 -2.34
N ILE A 118 -15.72 15.74 -2.43
CA ILE A 118 -14.73 15.67 -1.34
C ILE A 118 -14.18 17.05 -1.00
N LEU A 119 -13.79 17.85 -1.99
CA LEU A 119 -13.26 19.21 -1.78
C LEU A 119 -14.31 20.12 -1.13
N ASN A 120 -15.57 20.06 -1.57
CA ASN A 120 -16.67 20.82 -0.99
C ASN A 120 -16.92 20.43 0.48
N GLN A 121 -16.85 19.15 0.81
CA GLN A 121 -16.96 18.68 2.20
C GLN A 121 -15.79 19.18 3.06
N LEU A 122 -14.56 19.16 2.53
CA LEU A 122 -13.38 19.68 3.23
C LEU A 122 -13.48 21.19 3.49
N ILE A 123 -13.99 21.96 2.53
CA ILE A 123 -14.24 23.40 2.70
C ILE A 123 -15.27 23.62 3.81
N LYS A 124 -16.39 22.90 3.80
CA LYS A 124 -17.41 23.00 4.87
C LYS A 124 -16.83 22.65 6.24
N ARG A 125 -15.96 21.64 6.33
CA ARG A 125 -15.31 21.26 7.58
C ARG A 125 -14.34 22.34 8.08
N LYS A 126 -13.56 22.96 7.17
CA LYS A 126 -12.62 24.02 7.52
C LYS A 126 -13.28 25.37 7.82
N CYS A 127 -14.42 25.68 7.21
CA CYS A 127 -15.18 26.91 7.47
C CYS A 127 -16.14 26.81 8.66
N GLY A 128 -16.28 25.62 9.28
CA GLY A 128 -17.05 25.43 10.52
C GLY A 128 -16.20 25.48 11.80
N GLU A 129 -14.90 25.77 11.67
CA GLU A 129 -13.95 25.95 12.79
C GLU A 129 -13.66 27.44 13.10
N ASP A 130 -14.43 28.37 12.50
CA ASP A 130 -14.40 29.81 12.82
C ASP A 130 -15.60 30.24 13.68
#